data_AF-A0AAD7D4S8-F1
#
_entry.id   AF-A0AAD7D4S8-F1
#
_cell.length_a   1.000
_cell.length_b   1.000
_cell.length_c   1.000
_cell.angle_alpha   90.00
_cell.angle_beta   90.00
_cell.angle_gamma   90.00
#
_symmetry.space_group_name_H-M   'P 1'
#
loop_
_entity.id
_entity.type
_entity.pdbx_description
1 polymer ?
#
loop_
_entity_poly.entity_id
_entity_poly.type
_entity_poly.pdbx_seq_one_letter_code
_entity_poly.pdbx_strand_id
1 'polypeptide(L)'
;MSSVVTDSKPTLSAEPAPMPTTQTVQEHGQIEEPNTAPTSQDSAQPPIVPFKERVIGVAKKTRGTLLGKPELKEHGEKILQGEASIHDEPRSS
;
A
#
# COMPACT_ATOMS: atom_id res chain seq x y z
N MET A 1 -45.43 -44.09 -9.03
CA MET A 1 -45.39 -43.25 -7.82
C MET A 1 -44.00 -42.62 -7.79
N SER A 2 -43.81 -41.59 -8.60
CA SER A 2 -43.97 -40.16 -8.27
C SER A 2 -42.73 -39.59 -7.58
N SER A 3 -42.06 -38.73 -8.35
CA SER A 3 -40.91 -37.87 -8.08
C SER A 3 -41.09 -36.98 -6.85
N VAL A 4 -39.99 -36.49 -6.26
CA VAL A 4 -39.50 -35.12 -6.46
C VAL A 4 -38.13 -34.94 -5.80
N VAL A 5 -37.15 -34.50 -6.60
CA VAL A 5 -35.88 -33.95 -6.14
C VAL A 5 -36.14 -32.50 -5.79
N THR A 6 -35.93 -32.09 -4.54
CA THR A 6 -35.94 -30.68 -4.16
C THR A 6 -34.52 -30.14 -4.20
N ASP A 7 -34.16 -29.57 -5.36
CA ASP A 7 -33.01 -28.68 -5.51
C ASP A 7 -33.37 -27.33 -4.89
N SER A 8 -32.91 -27.08 -3.66
CA SER A 8 -33.04 -25.78 -3.02
C SER A 8 -31.87 -24.90 -3.43
N LYS A 9 -32.03 -24.27 -4.60
CA LYS A 9 -31.23 -23.13 -5.06
C LYS A 9 -31.19 -22.03 -3.98
N PRO A 10 -30.04 -21.67 -3.40
CA PRO A 10 -29.95 -20.46 -2.59
C PRO A 10 -30.06 -19.25 -3.53
N THR A 11 -31.17 -18.52 -3.39
CA THR A 11 -31.36 -17.20 -3.96
C THR A 11 -30.28 -16.27 -3.40
N LEU A 12 -29.26 -15.96 -4.21
CA LEU A 12 -28.37 -14.82 -3.95
C LEU A 12 -29.22 -13.55 -4.00
N SER A 13 -29.71 -13.12 -2.84
CA SER A 13 -30.21 -11.76 -2.64
C SER A 13 -29.00 -10.84 -2.63
N ALA A 14 -28.63 -10.35 -3.82
CA ALA A 14 -27.65 -9.28 -3.96
C ALA A 14 -28.28 -7.99 -3.43
N GLU A 15 -28.13 -7.73 -2.15
CA GLU A 15 -28.34 -6.40 -1.57
C GLU A 15 -27.14 -5.52 -2.01
N PRO A 16 -27.34 -4.50 -2.87
CA PRO A 16 -26.26 -3.60 -3.21
C PRO A 16 -25.98 -2.73 -1.98
N ALA A 17 -24.83 -2.96 -1.34
CA ALA A 17 -24.31 -2.07 -0.32
C ALA A 17 -24.30 -0.62 -0.86
N PRO A 18 -24.68 0.40 -0.04
CA PRO A 18 -24.62 1.78 -0.49
C PRO A 18 -23.16 2.13 -0.83
N MET A 19 -22.94 2.49 -2.10
CA MET A 19 -21.65 2.99 -2.55
C MET A 19 -21.31 4.27 -1.78
N PRO A 20 -20.09 4.43 -1.25
CA PRO A 20 -19.65 5.74 -0.81
C PRO A 20 -19.54 6.65 -2.06
N THR A 21 -20.28 7.77 -2.03
CA THR A 21 -20.23 8.82 -3.04
C THR A 21 -18.79 9.25 -3.29
N THR A 22 -18.25 8.94 -4.46
CA THR A 22 -17.00 9.50 -4.94
C THR A 22 -17.18 11.01 -5.08
N GLN A 23 -16.65 11.79 -4.12
CA GLN A 23 -16.49 13.22 -4.31
C GLN A 23 -15.46 13.44 -5.42
N THR A 24 -15.94 13.84 -6.59
CA THR A 24 -15.14 14.47 -7.64
C THR A 24 -14.60 15.78 -7.09
N VAL A 25 -13.31 15.83 -6.73
CA VAL A 25 -12.60 17.08 -6.45
C VAL A 25 -12.19 17.68 -7.78
N GLN A 26 -12.63 18.92 -8.02
CA GLN A 26 -12.38 19.70 -9.21
C GLN A 26 -10.89 20.08 -9.31
N GLU A 27 -10.37 19.95 -10.52
CA GLU A 27 -9.09 20.42 -11.02
C GLU A 27 -8.89 21.92 -10.72
N HIS A 28 -7.81 22.27 -10.02
CA HIS A 28 -7.14 23.57 -10.13
C HIS A 28 -5.63 23.34 -10.01
N GLY A 29 -4.91 23.73 -11.05
CA GLY A 29 -3.47 23.53 -11.18
C GLY A 29 -2.66 24.31 -10.15
N GLN A 30 -1.73 23.59 -9.51
CA GLN A 30 -0.38 24.04 -9.16
C GLN A 30 0.40 22.79 -8.74
N ILE A 31 1.29 22.32 -9.62
CA ILE A 31 2.35 21.37 -9.25
C ILE A 31 3.39 22.19 -8.46
N GLU A 32 3.11 22.44 -7.19
CA GLU A 32 4.16 22.72 -6.23
C GLU A 32 4.69 21.36 -5.74
N GLU A 33 5.92 21.04 -6.11
CA GLU A 33 6.67 19.96 -5.48
C GLU A 33 6.63 20.16 -3.96
N PRO A 34 6.13 19.20 -3.15
CA PRO A 34 6.42 19.23 -1.74
C PRO A 34 7.88 18.80 -1.61
N ASN A 35 8.80 19.76 -1.73
CA ASN A 35 10.16 19.67 -1.23
C ASN A 35 10.08 19.68 0.30
N THR A 36 9.55 18.60 0.89
CA THR A 36 9.53 18.42 2.33
C THR A 36 10.84 17.75 2.73
N ALA A 37 11.91 18.51 2.75
CA ALA A 37 13.01 18.19 3.65
C ALA A 37 12.50 18.48 5.08
N PRO A 38 12.38 17.49 5.98
CA PRO A 38 12.04 17.78 7.36
C PRO A 38 13.29 18.32 8.06
N THR A 39 13.35 19.63 8.24
CA THR A 39 14.31 20.26 9.14
C THR A 39 13.89 20.02 10.59
N SER A 40 14.64 19.15 11.26
CA SER A 40 15.06 19.15 12.68
C SER A 40 14.10 19.67 13.75
N GLN A 41 13.59 18.79 14.62
CA GLN A 41 13.42 19.11 16.05
C GLN A 41 13.62 17.88 16.96
N ASP A 42 14.52 18.08 17.92
CA ASP A 42 14.79 17.29 19.11
C ASP A 42 13.51 16.91 19.86
N SER A 43 13.07 15.66 19.71
CA SER A 43 12.06 14.98 20.51
C SER A 43 12.23 13.50 20.22
N ALA A 44 12.37 12.67 21.25
CA ALA A 44 12.56 11.22 21.18
C ALA A 44 11.32 10.47 20.64
N GLN A 45 10.80 10.87 19.48
CA GLN A 45 9.83 10.11 18.71
C GLN A 45 10.59 9.24 17.70
N PRO A 46 10.20 7.95 17.55
CA PRO A 46 10.78 7.11 16.52
C PRO A 46 10.58 7.79 15.15
N PRO A 47 11.57 7.70 14.24
CA PRO A 47 11.47 8.32 12.93
C PRO A 47 10.16 7.88 12.26
N ILE A 48 9.26 8.84 12.03
CA ILE A 48 7.97 8.56 11.42
C ILE A 48 8.22 8.32 9.93
N VAL A 49 8.34 7.05 9.53
CA VAL A 49 8.42 6.67 8.13
C VAL A 49 7.13 7.13 7.42
N PRO A 50 7.24 7.95 6.35
CA PRO A 50 6.09 8.43 5.60
C PRO A 50 5.20 7.28 5.11
N PHE A 51 3.89 7.51 5.02
CA PHE A 51 2.94 6.46 4.63
C PHE A 51 3.33 5.78 3.30
N LYS A 52 3.72 6.57 2.29
CA LYS A 52 4.13 6.05 0.97
C LYS A 52 5.35 5.14 1.07
N GLU A 53 6.36 5.55 1.84
CA GLU A 53 7.56 4.75 2.08
C GLU A 53 7.23 3.46 2.81
N ARG A 54 6.33 3.51 3.80
CA ARG A 54 5.87 2.32 4.52
C ARG A 54 5.20 1.30 3.60
N VAL A 55 4.30 1.76 2.73
CA VAL A 55 3.62 0.89 1.76
C VAL A 55 4.64 0.24 0.82
N ILE A 56 5.60 1.02 0.32
CA ILE A 56 6.64 0.52 -0.58
C ILE A 56 7.58 -0.45 0.14
N GLY A 57 7.98 -0.17 1.38
CA GLY A 57 8.79 -1.05 2.21
C GLY A 57 8.12 -2.41 2.43
N VAL A 58 6.82 -2.43 2.75
CA VAL A 58 6.03 -3.67 2.84
C VAL A 58 6.02 -4.40 1.50
N ALA A 59 5.73 -3.70 0.40
CA ALA A 59 5.69 -4.32 -0.93
C ALA A 59 7.04 -4.93 -1.33
N LYS A 60 8.16 -4.23 -1.10
CA LYS A 60 9.52 -4.75 -1.35
C LYS A 60 9.82 -5.96 -0.47
N LYS A 61 9.50 -5.88 0.84
CA LYS A 61 9.66 -7.01 1.77
C LYS A 61 8.90 -8.24 1.29
N THR A 62 7.61 -8.11 1.03
CA THR A 62 6.76 -9.21 0.56
C THR A 62 7.25 -9.78 -0.77
N ARG A 63 7.56 -8.93 -1.75
CA ARG A 63 8.07 -9.37 -3.06
C ARG A 63 9.41 -10.07 -2.94
N GLY A 64 10.32 -9.56 -2.11
CA GLY A 64 11.62 -10.18 -1.83
C GLY A 64 11.47 -11.56 -1.21
N THR A 65 10.56 -11.74 -0.25
CA THR A 65 10.23 -13.05 0.33
C THR A 65 9.65 -14.00 -0.71
N LEU A 66 8.65 -13.56 -1.49
CA LEU A 66 7.97 -14.43 -2.47
C LEU A 66 8.87 -14.84 -3.63
N LEU A 67 9.79 -13.96 -4.05
CA LEU A 67 10.70 -14.22 -5.17
C LEU A 67 12.05 -14.81 -4.73
N GLY A 68 12.25 -15.07 -3.43
CA GLY A 68 13.54 -15.55 -2.91
C GLY A 68 14.70 -14.57 -3.12
N LYS A 69 14.41 -13.26 -3.15
CA LYS A 69 15.40 -12.18 -3.33
C LYS A 69 15.70 -11.51 -1.98
N PRO A 70 16.76 -11.94 -1.25
CA PRO A 70 17.05 -11.45 0.09
C PRO A 70 17.38 -9.95 0.10
N GLU A 71 18.14 -9.46 -0.88
CA GLU A 71 18.51 -8.03 -0.99
C GLU A 71 17.27 -7.12 -1.09
N LEU A 72 16.27 -7.54 -1.86
CA LEU A 72 15.01 -6.81 -2.01
C LEU A 72 14.20 -6.80 -0.72
N LYS A 73 14.21 -7.93 0.00
CA LYS A 73 13.55 -8.05 1.30
C LYS A 73 14.20 -7.12 2.32
N GLU A 74 15.52 -7.18 2.43
CA GLU A 74 16.31 -6.36 3.36
C GLU A 74 16.18 -4.88 3.05
N HIS A 75 16.18 -4.50 1.78
CA HIS A 75 15.94 -3.11 1.40
C HIS A 75 14.54 -2.65 1.83
N GLY A 76 13.51 -3.47 1.62
CA GLY A 76 12.16 -3.17 2.12
C GLY A 76 12.11 -2.98 3.63
N GLU A 77 12.86 -3.78 4.39
CA GLU A 77 12.97 -3.66 5.84
C GLU A 77 13.67 -2.36 6.27
N LYS A 78 14.77 -1.97 5.59
CA LYS A 78 15.45 -0.70 5.83
C LYS A 78 14.56 0.51 5.57
N ILE A 79 13.73 0.48 4.54
CA ILE A 79 12.73 1.54 4.30
C ILE A 79 11.72 1.62 5.46
N LEU A 80 11.26 0.47 5.96
CA LEU A 80 10.35 0.42 7.12
C LEU A 80 10.98 0.90 8.42
N GLN A 81 12.30 0.84 8.54
CA GLN A 81 13.07 1.36 9.67
C GLN A 81 13.47 2.84 9.50
N GLY A 82 13.26 3.42 8.31
CA GLY A 82 13.75 4.75 7.98
C GLY A 82 15.26 4.83 7.76
N GLU A 83 15.92 3.68 7.52
CA GLU A 83 17.37 3.58 7.25
C GLU A 83 17.72 3.70 5.76
N ALA A 84 16.73 3.60 4.87
CA ALA A 84 16.90 3.74 3.43
C ALA A 84 15.69 4.43 2.79
N SER A 85 15.91 5.16 1.71
CA SER A 85 14.86 5.79 0.91
C SER A 85 14.43 4.90 -0.27
N ILE A 86 13.26 5.20 -0.86
CA ILE A 86 12.76 4.51 -2.06
C ILE A 86 13.73 4.64 -3.23
N HIS A 87 14.45 5.77 -3.30
CA HIS A 87 15.35 6.12 -4.40
C HIS A 87 16.75 5.52 -4.29
N ASP A 88 17.08 4.85 -3.19
CA ASP A 88 18.41 4.24 -2.97
C ASP A 88 18.61 2.93 -3.74
N GLU A 89 17.75 2.61 -4.73
CA GLU A 89 18.01 1.44 -5.57
C GLU A 89 19.27 1.66 -6.42
N PRO A 90 20.15 0.65 -6.49
CA PRO A 90 21.29 0.71 -7.38
C PRO A 90 20.75 0.76 -8.81
N ARG A 91 20.86 1.92 -9.45
CA ARG A 91 20.80 2.00 -10.92
C ARG A 91 21.88 1.07 -11.44
N SER A 92 21.50 -0.13 -11.88
CA SER A 92 22.39 -0.96 -12.70
C SER A 92 22.61 -0.19 -14.00
N SER A 93 23.79 0.44 -14.13
CA SER A 93 24.33 0.93 -15.41
C SER A 93 24.72 -0.23 -16.31
#